data_AF-A0A383CPT4-F1
#
_entry.id   AF-A0A383CPT4-F1
#
_cell.length_a   1.000
_cell.length_b   1.000
_cell.length_c   1.000
_cell.angle_alpha   90.00
_cell.angle_beta   90.00
_cell.angle_gamma   90.00
#
_symmetry.space_group_name_H-M   'P 1'
#
loop_
_entity.id
_entity.type
_entity.pdbx_description
1 polymer ?
#
loop_
_entity_poly.entity_id
_entity_poly.type
_entity_poly.pdbx_seq_one_letter_code
_entity_poly.pdbx_strand_id
1 'polypeptide(L)'
;VKYFLLSIPLALLCSCTQPVVQSELVNEVDSFLASYTETYLGLQAKSAEADWSLNTKIVDGDNSNSKAYEEAEGKVAEFTGSVEVIEKARRYLEGRAGLNDLQARQLKAILYAAARNPQTKPGLVKARIKADAAQTEALFGFDFKIDGKSVTTNEIDRILEEEDDEQVRLAAWNSSKEVGKGLKKGLAGLVSLRNQTVQALGYKDFFQYQVS
;
A
#
# COMPACT_ATOMS: atom_id res chain seq x y z
N VAL A 1 -37.75 72.77 -24.25
CA VAL A 1 -37.03 71.47 -24.23
C VAL A 1 -37.46 70.73 -22.96
N LYS A 2 -38.25 69.67 -23.10
CA LYS A 2 -38.76 68.85 -21.97
C LYS A 2 -37.67 67.85 -21.57
N TYR A 3 -37.11 67.97 -20.36
CA TYR A 3 -36.21 66.97 -19.80
C TYR A 3 -37.03 65.94 -19.02
N PHE A 4 -37.03 64.70 -19.51
CA PHE A 4 -37.61 63.53 -18.85
C PHE A 4 -36.52 62.92 -17.96
N LEU A 5 -36.64 63.07 -16.64
CA LEU A 5 -35.78 62.41 -15.67
C LEU A 5 -36.22 60.94 -15.52
N LEU A 6 -35.42 60.03 -16.06
CA LEU A 6 -35.60 58.58 -15.92
C LEU A 6 -34.84 58.11 -14.68
N SER A 7 -35.55 57.83 -13.58
CA SER A 7 -35.02 57.24 -12.36
C SER A 7 -34.89 55.72 -12.52
N ILE A 8 -33.65 55.20 -12.50
CA ILE A 8 -33.35 53.77 -12.51
C ILE A 8 -33.32 53.26 -11.06
N PRO A 9 -34.11 52.24 -10.68
CA PRO A 9 -34.06 51.67 -9.35
C PRO A 9 -32.84 50.74 -9.23
N LEU A 10 -32.02 51.00 -8.21
CA LEU A 10 -30.89 50.16 -7.82
C LEU A 10 -31.43 48.92 -7.09
N ALA A 11 -31.49 47.78 -7.78
CA ALA A 11 -31.85 46.50 -7.18
C ALA A 11 -30.65 45.92 -6.40
N LEU A 12 -30.72 45.97 -5.07
CA LEU A 12 -29.84 45.18 -4.21
C LEU A 12 -30.20 43.70 -4.36
N LEU A 13 -29.36 42.95 -5.06
CA LEU A 13 -29.39 41.49 -5.06
C LEU A 13 -28.75 40.99 -3.76
N CYS A 14 -29.57 40.74 -2.74
CA CYS A 14 -29.19 39.90 -1.61
C CYS A 14 -28.99 38.47 -2.12
N SER A 15 -27.73 38.08 -2.31
CA SER A 15 -27.36 36.69 -2.56
C SER A 15 -27.54 35.90 -1.27
N CYS A 16 -28.67 35.19 -1.15
CA CYS A 16 -28.87 34.21 -0.09
C CYS A 16 -27.97 33.00 -0.35
N THR A 17 -26.77 32.97 0.22
CA THR A 17 -26.02 31.73 0.42
C THR A 17 -26.78 30.89 1.45
N GLN A 18 -27.66 30.01 0.97
CA GLN A 18 -28.17 28.95 1.82
C GLN A 18 -26.99 28.07 2.26
N PRO A 19 -26.84 27.75 3.55
CA PRO A 19 -25.86 26.76 3.98
C PRO A 19 -26.18 25.46 3.26
N VAL A 20 -25.20 24.89 2.57
CA VAL A 20 -25.32 23.57 1.95
C VAL A 20 -25.57 22.59 3.09
N VAL A 21 -26.82 22.18 3.28
CA VAL A 21 -27.17 21.13 4.23
C VAL A 21 -26.56 19.84 3.68
N GLN A 22 -25.40 19.45 4.21
CA GLN A 22 -24.78 18.17 3.89
C GLN A 22 -25.75 17.05 4.23
N SER A 23 -25.94 16.09 3.33
CA SER A 23 -26.84 14.97 3.57
C SER A 23 -26.37 14.16 4.78
N GLU A 24 -27.29 13.56 5.52
CA GLU A 24 -26.98 12.71 6.68
C GLU A 24 -25.96 11.60 6.32
N LEU A 25 -26.09 11.02 5.13
CA LEU A 25 -25.16 10.05 4.57
C LEU A 25 -23.73 10.60 4.44
N VAL A 26 -23.57 11.86 4.03
CA VAL A 26 -22.23 12.48 3.90
C VAL A 26 -21.56 12.59 5.26
N ASN A 27 -22.29 13.02 6.29
CA ASN A 27 -21.75 13.13 7.65
C ASN A 27 -21.40 11.76 8.24
N GLU A 28 -22.24 10.75 7.99
CA GLU A 28 -21.98 9.38 8.43
C GLU A 28 -20.70 8.83 7.79
N VAL A 29 -20.54 9.02 6.47
CA VAL A 29 -19.35 8.59 5.74
C VAL A 29 -18.10 9.33 6.19
N ASP A 30 -18.18 10.64 6.45
CA ASP A 30 -17.06 11.41 6.99
C ASP A 30 -16.62 10.88 8.37
N SER A 31 -17.59 10.53 9.23
CA SER A 31 -17.31 9.94 10.55
C SER A 31 -16.64 8.56 10.42
N PHE A 32 -17.14 7.72 9.51
CA PHE A 32 -16.53 6.42 9.23
C PHE A 32 -15.11 6.56 8.68
N LEU A 33 -14.90 7.45 7.71
CA LEU A 33 -13.59 7.67 7.09
C LEU A 33 -12.59 8.24 8.09
N ALA A 34 -13.01 9.14 8.99
CA ALA A 34 -12.16 9.67 10.05
C ALA A 34 -11.70 8.56 11.01
N SER A 35 -12.64 7.75 11.52
CA SER A 35 -12.33 6.65 12.44
C SER A 35 -11.48 5.55 11.77
N TYR A 36 -11.79 5.22 10.52
CA TYR A 36 -10.99 4.30 9.72
C TYR A 36 -9.55 4.82 9.57
N THR A 37 -9.40 6.10 9.22
CA THR A 37 -8.10 6.72 8.97
C THR A 37 -7.26 6.75 10.24
N GLU A 38 -7.83 7.15 11.38
CA GLU A 38 -7.12 7.17 12.66
C GLU A 38 -6.58 5.77 13.02
N THR A 39 -7.42 4.75 12.93
CA THR A 39 -7.03 3.36 13.23
C THR A 39 -5.99 2.85 12.25
N TYR A 40 -6.22 3.07 10.95
CA TYR A 40 -5.31 2.66 9.89
C TYR A 40 -3.93 3.28 10.06
N LEU A 41 -3.84 4.60 10.28
CA LEU A 41 -2.56 5.29 10.45
C LEU A 41 -1.80 4.78 11.67
N GLY A 42 -2.48 4.53 12.80
CA GLY A 42 -1.84 3.98 13.99
C GLY A 42 -1.26 2.58 13.78
N LEU A 43 -1.94 1.72 13.03
CA LEU A 43 -1.45 0.38 12.68
C LEU A 43 -0.34 0.45 11.62
N GLN A 44 -0.52 1.28 10.60
CA GLN A 44 0.42 1.43 9.50
C GLN A 44 1.76 2.01 9.96
N ALA A 45 1.75 2.96 10.90
CA ALA A 45 2.98 3.51 11.48
C ALA A 45 3.84 2.40 12.13
N LYS A 46 3.21 1.54 12.94
CA LYS A 46 3.88 0.40 13.58
C LYS A 46 4.39 -0.62 12.57
N SER A 47 3.59 -0.93 11.54
CA SER A 47 4.02 -1.82 10.45
C SER A 47 5.22 -1.24 9.70
N ALA A 48 5.19 0.06 9.39
CA ALA A 48 6.28 0.74 8.70
C ALA A 48 7.59 0.78 9.51
N GLU A 49 7.53 0.99 10.82
CA GLU A 49 8.71 0.92 11.70
C GLU A 49 9.29 -0.50 11.79
N ALA A 50 8.43 -1.51 11.84
CA ALA A 50 8.84 -2.90 11.84
C ALA A 50 9.46 -3.31 10.49
N ASP A 51 8.85 -2.87 9.39
CA ASP A 51 9.38 -3.06 8.03
C ASP A 51 10.75 -2.38 7.88
N TRP A 52 10.90 -1.12 8.32
CA TRP A 52 12.20 -0.44 8.33
C TRP A 52 13.26 -1.25 9.07
N SER A 53 12.92 -1.79 10.24
CA SER A 53 13.85 -2.62 11.02
C SER A 53 14.17 -3.93 10.33
N LEU A 54 13.20 -4.57 9.68
CA LEU A 54 13.38 -5.79 8.88
C LEU A 54 14.34 -5.57 7.70
N ASN A 55 14.32 -4.39 7.09
CA ASN A 55 15.16 -4.06 5.93
C ASN A 55 16.58 -3.62 6.33
N THR A 56 16.74 -3.02 7.52
CA THR A 56 17.98 -2.30 7.89
C THR A 56 18.75 -2.88 9.07
N LYS A 57 18.15 -3.76 9.86
CA LYS A 57 18.75 -4.33 11.08
C LYS A 57 18.77 -5.86 11.03
N ILE A 58 19.38 -6.40 9.99
CA ILE A 58 19.47 -7.85 9.79
C ILE A 58 20.72 -8.37 10.49
N VAL A 59 20.51 -9.34 11.39
CA VAL A 59 21.58 -10.05 12.08
C VAL A 59 21.38 -11.54 11.79
N ASP A 60 22.42 -12.19 11.27
CA ASP A 60 22.33 -13.60 10.89
C ASP A 60 21.94 -14.46 12.11
N GLY A 61 20.93 -15.31 11.92
CA GLY A 61 20.33 -16.12 12.98
C GLY A 61 19.33 -15.42 13.91
N ASP A 62 19.16 -14.10 13.85
CA ASP A 62 18.10 -13.38 14.59
C ASP A 62 16.88 -13.12 13.70
N ASN A 63 15.70 -13.51 14.18
CA ASN A 63 14.41 -13.32 13.51
C ASN A 63 13.46 -12.39 14.27
N SER A 64 13.97 -11.64 15.25
CA SER A 64 13.20 -10.70 16.06
C SER A 64 12.47 -9.67 15.19
N ASN A 65 13.16 -9.10 14.19
CA ASN A 65 12.58 -8.11 13.28
C ASN A 65 11.54 -8.73 12.33
N SER A 66 11.75 -9.93 11.77
CA SER A 66 10.72 -10.61 10.98
C SER A 66 9.46 -10.87 11.78
N LYS A 67 9.60 -11.35 13.02
CA LYS A 67 8.43 -11.59 13.90
C LYS A 67 7.68 -10.30 14.23
N ALA A 68 8.41 -9.21 14.51
CA ALA A 68 7.80 -7.91 14.76
C ALA A 68 7.04 -7.39 13.53
N TYR A 69 7.60 -7.54 12.34
CA TYR A 69 6.93 -7.20 11.08
C TYR A 69 5.70 -8.08 10.84
N GLU A 70 5.84 -9.41 10.97
CA GLU A 70 4.73 -10.35 10.80
C GLU A 70 3.53 -10.02 11.72
N GLU A 71 3.80 -9.64 12.97
CA GLU A 71 2.77 -9.22 13.90
C GLU A 71 2.14 -7.88 13.52
N ALA A 72 2.95 -6.87 13.22
CA ALA A 72 2.46 -5.53 12.92
C ALA A 72 1.68 -5.48 11.59
N GLU A 73 2.22 -6.08 10.53
CA GLU A 73 1.55 -6.20 9.24
C GLU A 73 0.31 -7.11 9.32
N GLY A 74 0.35 -8.14 10.18
CA GLY A 74 -0.82 -8.96 10.49
C GLY A 74 -1.98 -8.12 11.02
N LYS A 75 -1.73 -7.18 11.95
CA LYS A 75 -2.77 -6.28 12.48
C LYS A 75 -3.31 -5.32 11.43
N VAL A 76 -2.46 -4.80 10.54
CA VAL A 76 -2.90 -3.98 9.39
C VAL A 76 -3.82 -4.80 8.49
N ALA A 77 -3.44 -6.05 8.19
CA ALA A 77 -4.21 -6.93 7.33
C ALA A 77 -5.56 -7.32 7.96
N GLU A 78 -5.58 -7.67 9.24
CA GLU A 78 -6.80 -7.97 9.99
C GLU A 78 -7.79 -6.80 9.96
N PHE A 79 -7.30 -5.57 10.18
CA PHE A 79 -8.15 -4.38 10.17
C PHE A 79 -8.69 -4.05 8.78
N THR A 80 -7.80 -3.88 7.80
CA THR A 80 -8.16 -3.46 6.43
C THR A 80 -9.00 -4.49 5.70
N GLY A 81 -8.78 -5.78 5.98
CA GLY A 81 -9.49 -6.89 5.36
C GLY A 81 -10.70 -7.39 6.14
N SER A 82 -11.07 -6.73 7.23
CA SER A 82 -12.20 -7.14 8.06
C SER A 82 -13.52 -7.07 7.30
N VAL A 83 -14.41 -8.03 7.57
CA VAL A 83 -15.77 -8.05 7.02
C VAL A 83 -16.49 -6.75 7.35
N GLU A 84 -16.32 -6.21 8.57
CA GLU A 84 -16.96 -4.96 8.97
C GLU A 84 -16.57 -3.78 8.06
N VAL A 85 -15.26 -3.57 7.83
CA VAL A 85 -14.77 -2.49 6.97
C VAL A 85 -15.25 -2.66 5.54
N ILE A 86 -15.15 -3.88 4.99
CA ILE A 86 -15.54 -4.19 3.62
C ILE A 86 -17.03 -3.93 3.41
N GLU A 87 -17.88 -4.46 4.29
CA GLU A 87 -19.34 -4.35 4.16
C GLU A 87 -19.80 -2.90 4.36
N LYS A 88 -19.22 -2.15 5.30
CA LYS A 88 -19.51 -0.70 5.45
C LYS A 88 -19.14 0.07 4.18
N ALA A 89 -17.93 -0.14 3.65
CA ALA A 89 -17.49 0.56 2.45
C ALA A 89 -18.34 0.21 1.21
N ARG A 90 -18.74 -1.05 1.05
CA ARG A 90 -19.68 -1.48 -0.01
C ARG A 90 -21.04 -0.80 0.14
N ARG A 91 -21.63 -0.84 1.33
CA ARG A 91 -22.94 -0.22 1.62
C ARG A 91 -22.95 1.27 1.32
N TYR A 92 -21.92 2.01 1.74
CA TYR A 92 -21.85 3.44 1.43
C TYR A 92 -21.75 3.71 -0.07
N LEU A 93 -21.04 2.85 -0.81
CA LEU A 93 -20.93 2.95 -2.27
C LEU A 93 -22.24 2.61 -3.00
N GLU A 94 -23.15 1.84 -2.43
CA GLU A 94 -24.52 1.68 -2.98
C GLU A 94 -25.27 3.01 -2.96
N GLY A 95 -25.04 3.84 -1.94
CA GLY A 95 -25.54 5.20 -1.80
C GLY A 95 -24.78 6.27 -2.60
N ARG A 96 -23.99 5.88 -3.62
CA ARG A 96 -23.06 6.77 -4.35
C ARG A 96 -23.64 8.10 -4.82
N ALA A 97 -24.91 8.15 -5.19
CA ALA A 97 -25.58 9.37 -5.66
C ALA A 97 -25.65 10.47 -4.57
N GLY A 98 -25.63 10.08 -3.29
CA GLY A 98 -25.60 11.00 -2.16
C GLY A 98 -24.19 11.36 -1.67
N LEU A 99 -23.14 10.76 -2.24
CA LEU A 99 -21.75 11.00 -1.85
C LEU A 99 -21.09 12.05 -2.72
N ASN A 100 -20.15 12.79 -2.14
CA ASN A 100 -19.21 13.54 -2.94
C ASN A 100 -18.17 12.61 -3.60
N ASP A 101 -17.48 13.14 -4.61
CA ASP A 101 -16.51 12.38 -5.39
C ASP A 101 -15.29 11.91 -4.60
N LEU A 102 -14.88 12.68 -3.59
CA LEU A 102 -13.73 12.34 -2.76
C LEU A 102 -14.04 11.15 -1.86
N GLN A 103 -15.18 11.17 -1.17
CA GLN A 103 -15.69 10.08 -0.35
C GLN A 103 -15.78 8.79 -1.14
N ALA A 104 -16.37 8.85 -2.34
CA ALA A 104 -16.47 7.67 -3.20
C ALA A 104 -15.09 7.10 -3.59
N ARG A 105 -14.07 7.95 -3.81
CA ARG A 105 -12.70 7.50 -4.08
C ARG A 105 -12.05 6.89 -2.85
N GLN A 106 -12.23 7.50 -1.67
CA GLN A 106 -11.70 6.98 -0.41
C GLN A 106 -12.29 5.60 -0.07
N LEU A 107 -13.61 5.43 -0.21
CA LEU A 107 -14.27 4.13 0.01
C LEU A 107 -13.78 3.06 -0.97
N LYS A 108 -13.57 3.42 -2.26
CA LYS A 108 -12.96 2.51 -3.24
C LYS A 108 -11.52 2.15 -2.86
N ALA A 109 -10.74 3.09 -2.36
CA ALA A 109 -9.38 2.84 -1.90
C ALA A 109 -9.35 1.88 -0.69
N ILE A 110 -10.33 1.99 0.22
CA ILE A 110 -10.50 1.04 1.34
C ILE A 110 -10.75 -0.38 0.80
N LEU A 111 -11.68 -0.54 -0.15
CA LEU A 111 -11.96 -1.85 -0.76
C LEU A 111 -10.75 -2.40 -1.53
N TYR A 112 -10.00 -1.53 -2.20
CA TYR A 112 -8.75 -1.92 -2.87
C TYR A 112 -7.69 -2.40 -1.87
N ALA A 113 -7.53 -1.74 -0.73
CA ALA A 113 -6.61 -2.18 0.32
C ALA A 113 -7.02 -3.53 0.93
N ALA A 114 -8.34 -3.77 1.07
CA ALA A 114 -8.88 -5.01 1.61
C ALA A 114 -8.62 -6.24 0.70
N ALA A 115 -8.48 -6.04 -0.62
CA ALA A 115 -8.33 -7.10 -1.61
C ALA A 115 -7.18 -8.08 -1.33
N ARG A 116 -6.06 -7.58 -0.78
CA ARG A 116 -4.88 -8.38 -0.44
C ARG A 116 -4.91 -8.98 0.98
N ASN A 117 -5.99 -8.72 1.73
CA ASN A 117 -6.09 -9.06 3.16
C ASN A 117 -7.40 -9.77 3.55
N PRO A 118 -8.04 -10.61 2.71
CA PRO A 118 -9.36 -11.16 3.01
C PRO A 118 -9.42 -11.91 4.35
N GLN A 119 -10.27 -11.45 5.27
CA GLN A 119 -10.54 -12.14 6.53
C GLN A 119 -11.13 -13.55 6.33
N THR A 120 -11.68 -13.85 5.15
CA THR A 120 -12.17 -15.19 4.79
C THR A 120 -11.04 -16.20 4.53
N LYS A 121 -9.80 -15.74 4.37
CA LYS A 121 -8.60 -16.57 4.14
C LYS A 121 -7.43 -16.16 5.05
N PRO A 122 -7.59 -16.14 6.38
CA PRO A 122 -6.59 -15.59 7.29
C PRO A 122 -5.28 -16.39 7.25
N GLY A 123 -5.35 -17.71 7.00
CA GLY A 123 -4.17 -18.55 6.83
C GLY A 123 -3.34 -18.20 5.58
N LEU A 124 -3.98 -17.83 4.47
CA LEU A 124 -3.27 -17.39 3.26
C LEU A 124 -2.61 -16.04 3.47
N VAL A 125 -3.31 -15.09 4.10
CA VAL A 125 -2.79 -13.76 4.43
C VAL A 125 -1.56 -13.88 5.33
N LYS A 126 -1.65 -14.67 6.41
CA LYS A 126 -0.53 -14.93 7.32
C LYS A 126 0.65 -15.59 6.61
N ALA A 127 0.39 -16.60 5.77
CA ALA A 127 1.44 -17.26 5.00
C ALA A 127 2.13 -16.30 4.02
N ARG A 128 1.37 -15.42 3.35
CA ARG A 128 1.90 -14.38 2.47
C ARG A 128 2.82 -13.43 3.24
N ILE A 129 2.36 -12.85 4.36
CA ILE A 129 3.13 -11.89 5.16
C ILE A 129 4.45 -12.52 5.64
N LYS A 130 4.39 -13.75 6.15
CA LYS A 130 5.60 -14.48 6.55
C LYS A 130 6.56 -14.74 5.38
N ALA A 131 6.03 -15.11 4.22
CA ALA A 131 6.84 -15.34 3.03
C ALA A 131 7.43 -14.02 2.49
N ASP A 132 6.71 -12.91 2.57
CA ASP A 132 7.21 -11.58 2.22
C ASP A 132 8.39 -11.23 3.15
N ALA A 133 8.24 -11.40 4.47
CA ALA A 133 9.28 -11.12 5.45
C ALA A 133 10.57 -11.95 5.20
N ALA A 134 10.41 -13.26 4.94
CA ALA A 134 11.53 -14.14 4.66
C ALA A 134 12.27 -13.78 3.36
N GLN A 135 11.58 -13.23 2.35
CA GLN A 135 12.25 -12.75 1.13
C GLN A 135 12.98 -11.44 1.36
N THR A 136 12.43 -10.54 2.18
CA THR A 136 13.11 -9.30 2.60
C THR A 136 14.41 -9.63 3.34
N GLU A 137 14.38 -10.50 4.35
CA GLU A 137 15.58 -10.90 5.08
C GLU A 137 16.63 -11.53 4.15
N ALA A 138 16.20 -12.44 3.26
CA ALA A 138 17.10 -13.11 2.33
C ALA A 138 17.73 -12.16 1.30
N LEU A 139 17.02 -11.09 0.90
CA LEU A 139 17.53 -10.09 -0.05
C LEU A 139 18.51 -9.13 0.63
N PHE A 140 18.08 -8.49 1.71
CA PHE A 140 18.84 -7.42 2.37
C PHE A 140 19.95 -7.96 3.27
N GLY A 141 19.85 -9.22 3.72
CA GLY A 141 20.91 -9.92 4.45
C GLY A 141 21.96 -10.58 3.56
N PHE A 142 21.87 -10.45 2.23
CA PHE A 142 22.78 -11.14 1.32
C PHE A 142 24.18 -10.50 1.28
N ASP A 143 25.20 -11.30 1.56
CA ASP A 143 26.62 -10.91 1.51
C ASP A 143 27.16 -11.03 0.08
N PHE A 144 27.06 -9.95 -0.70
CA PHE A 144 27.60 -9.88 -2.06
C PHE A 144 29.12 -9.93 -2.06
N LYS A 145 29.72 -10.64 -3.03
CA LYS A 145 31.18 -10.79 -3.12
C LYS A 145 31.72 -10.62 -4.53
N ILE A 146 32.88 -9.98 -4.63
CA ILE A 146 33.72 -9.96 -5.84
C ILE A 146 35.11 -10.45 -5.41
N ASP A 147 35.64 -11.47 -6.09
CA ASP A 147 36.91 -12.11 -5.75
C ASP A 147 37.04 -12.52 -4.28
N GLY A 148 35.93 -13.01 -3.72
CA GLY A 148 35.84 -13.46 -2.32
C GLY A 148 35.76 -12.34 -1.28
N LYS A 149 35.81 -11.07 -1.69
CA LYS A 149 35.67 -9.91 -0.80
C LYS A 149 34.25 -9.41 -0.79
N SER A 150 33.71 -9.13 0.39
CA SER A 150 32.39 -8.52 0.55
C SER A 150 32.35 -7.13 -0.09
N VAL A 151 31.26 -6.85 -0.80
CA VAL A 151 30.98 -5.57 -1.46
C VAL A 151 29.55 -5.15 -1.20
N THR A 152 29.30 -3.86 -1.21
CA THR A 152 27.97 -3.27 -1.10
C THR A 152 27.29 -3.21 -2.48
N THR A 153 25.96 -3.10 -2.49
CA THR A 153 25.20 -2.86 -3.74
C THR A 153 25.64 -1.57 -4.43
N ASN A 154 25.94 -0.52 -3.66
CA ASN A 154 26.43 0.76 -4.20
C ASN A 154 27.80 0.62 -4.87
N GLU A 155 28.68 -0.24 -4.34
CA GLU A 155 29.97 -0.52 -4.97
C GLU A 155 29.80 -1.31 -6.27
N ILE A 156 28.88 -2.28 -6.30
CA ILE A 156 28.52 -3.01 -7.53
C ILE A 156 27.99 -2.02 -8.57
N ASP A 157 27.05 -1.15 -8.21
CA ASP A 157 26.44 -0.18 -9.13
C ASP A 157 27.50 0.78 -9.67
N ARG A 158 28.40 1.29 -8.81
CA ARG A 158 29.52 2.14 -9.23
C ARG A 158 30.43 1.43 -10.23
N ILE A 159 30.78 0.17 -10.00
CA ILE A 159 31.60 -0.61 -10.96
C ILE A 159 30.86 -0.75 -12.29
N LEU A 160 29.55 -1.02 -12.26
CA LEU A 160 28.76 -1.17 -13.48
C LEU A 160 28.62 0.14 -14.27
N GLU A 161 28.70 1.29 -13.61
CA GLU A 161 28.59 2.62 -14.22
C GLU A 161 29.92 3.20 -14.70
N GLU A 162 30.97 3.11 -13.88
CA GLU A 162 32.23 3.87 -14.05
C GLU A 162 33.39 3.04 -14.64
N GLU A 163 33.35 1.71 -14.55
CA GLU A 163 34.47 0.86 -14.98
C GLU A 163 34.47 0.62 -16.49
N ASP A 164 35.64 0.67 -17.10
CA ASP A 164 35.82 0.41 -18.54
C ASP A 164 36.26 -1.04 -18.81
N ASP A 165 36.93 -1.70 -17.85
CA ASP A 165 37.35 -3.09 -18.00
C ASP A 165 36.15 -4.06 -17.97
N GLU A 166 35.91 -4.72 -19.10
CA GLU A 166 34.80 -5.66 -19.27
C GLU A 166 34.83 -6.83 -18.27
N GLN A 167 36.01 -7.33 -17.90
CA GLN A 167 36.12 -8.44 -16.95
C GLN A 167 35.71 -8.00 -15.54
N VAL A 168 36.10 -6.79 -15.13
CA VAL A 168 35.71 -6.22 -13.83
C VAL A 168 34.20 -5.98 -13.78
N ARG A 169 33.62 -5.42 -14.85
CA ARG A 169 32.17 -5.24 -14.96
C ARG A 169 31.41 -6.57 -14.94
N LEU A 170 31.91 -7.58 -15.64
CA LEU A 170 31.30 -8.90 -15.68
C LEU A 170 31.31 -9.56 -14.29
N ALA A 171 32.41 -9.42 -13.54
CA ALA A 171 32.48 -9.91 -12.16
C ALA A 171 31.43 -9.23 -11.25
N ALA A 172 31.30 -7.90 -11.33
CA ALA A 172 30.27 -7.16 -10.61
C ALA A 172 28.84 -7.55 -11.03
N TRP A 173 28.59 -7.70 -12.33
CA TRP A 173 27.30 -8.13 -12.85
C TRP A 173 26.93 -9.52 -12.34
N ASN A 174 27.84 -10.49 -12.40
CA ASN A 174 27.62 -11.84 -11.88
C ASN A 174 27.30 -11.81 -10.38
N SER A 175 28.09 -11.05 -9.59
CA SER A 175 27.84 -10.87 -8.16
C SER A 175 26.41 -10.36 -7.89
N SER A 176 25.94 -9.36 -8.66
CA SER A 176 24.58 -8.82 -8.53
C SER A 176 23.46 -9.85 -8.75
N LYS A 177 23.73 -10.94 -9.49
CA LYS A 177 22.74 -11.98 -9.80
C LYS A 177 22.73 -13.13 -8.80
N GLU A 178 23.78 -13.30 -8.00
CA GLU A 178 23.94 -14.44 -7.10
C GLU A 178 22.79 -14.54 -6.08
N VAL A 179 22.33 -13.42 -5.54
CA VAL A 179 21.18 -13.37 -4.61
C VAL A 179 19.92 -14.03 -5.21
N GLY A 180 19.74 -13.92 -6.53
CA GLY A 180 18.61 -14.50 -7.24
C GLY A 180 18.51 -16.02 -7.14
N LYS A 181 19.63 -16.73 -6.94
CA LYS A 181 19.64 -18.19 -6.76
C LYS A 181 18.90 -18.60 -5.49
N GLY A 182 19.11 -17.87 -4.39
CA GLY A 182 18.44 -18.10 -3.11
C GLY A 182 16.96 -17.67 -3.12
N LEU A 183 16.66 -16.55 -3.78
CA LEU A 183 15.30 -15.98 -3.79
C LEU A 183 14.33 -16.74 -4.71
N LYS A 184 14.81 -17.37 -5.79
CA LYS A 184 13.96 -17.96 -6.85
C LYS A 184 12.79 -18.80 -6.32
N LYS A 185 13.04 -19.71 -5.38
CA LYS A 185 12.01 -20.61 -4.84
C LYS A 185 10.98 -19.84 -3.99
N GLY A 186 11.43 -18.91 -3.17
CA GLY A 186 10.56 -18.08 -2.33
C GLY A 186 9.67 -17.16 -3.16
N LEU A 187 10.24 -16.49 -4.17
CA LEU A 187 9.49 -15.65 -5.11
C LEU A 187 8.41 -16.43 -5.87
N ALA A 188 8.71 -17.65 -6.35
CA ALA A 188 7.70 -18.50 -6.99
C ALA A 188 6.56 -18.86 -6.03
N GLY A 189 6.87 -19.11 -4.75
CA GLY A 189 5.87 -19.31 -3.70
C GLY A 189 5.01 -18.06 -3.47
N LEU A 190 5.62 -16.88 -3.44
CA LEU A 190 4.93 -15.61 -3.27
C LEU A 190 3.96 -15.31 -4.43
N VAL A 191 4.32 -15.63 -5.67
CA VAL A 191 3.39 -15.50 -6.81
C VAL A 191 2.09 -16.27 -6.54
N SER A 192 2.21 -17.52 -6.08
CA SER A 192 1.05 -18.35 -5.75
C SER A 192 0.22 -17.78 -4.60
N LEU A 193 0.87 -17.40 -3.49
CA LEU A 193 0.20 -16.84 -2.31
C LEU A 193 -0.54 -15.53 -2.65
N ARG A 194 0.11 -14.63 -3.38
CA ARG A 194 -0.46 -13.33 -3.77
C ARG A 194 -1.67 -13.50 -4.68
N ASN A 195 -1.59 -14.39 -5.68
CA ASN A 195 -2.72 -14.70 -6.55
C ASN A 195 -3.90 -15.27 -5.76
N GLN A 196 -3.67 -16.30 -4.94
CA GLN A 196 -4.75 -16.94 -4.16
C GLN A 196 -5.43 -15.96 -3.19
N THR A 197 -4.67 -15.00 -2.65
CA THR A 197 -5.20 -14.01 -1.71
C THR A 197 -6.20 -13.09 -2.40
N VAL A 198 -5.87 -12.49 -3.55
CA VAL A 198 -6.76 -11.54 -4.23
C VAL A 198 -7.92 -12.23 -4.97
N GLN A 199 -7.73 -13.47 -5.41
CA GLN A 199 -8.78 -14.29 -6.02
C GLN A 199 -9.96 -14.54 -5.07
N ALA A 200 -9.71 -14.58 -3.76
CA ALA A 200 -10.77 -14.70 -2.76
C ALA A 200 -11.74 -13.50 -2.76
N LEU A 201 -11.35 -12.37 -3.37
CA LEU A 201 -12.17 -11.16 -3.49
C LEU A 201 -12.51 -10.81 -4.96
N GLY A 202 -12.31 -11.76 -5.88
CA GLY A 202 -12.83 -11.68 -7.25
C GLY A 202 -11.85 -11.17 -8.31
N TYR A 203 -10.60 -10.89 -7.95
CA TYR A 203 -9.56 -10.57 -8.94
C TYR A 203 -9.08 -11.83 -9.66
N LYS A 204 -8.72 -11.71 -10.94
CA LYS A 204 -8.17 -12.83 -11.73
C LYS A 204 -6.83 -13.32 -11.17
N ASP A 205 -5.94 -12.37 -10.89
CA ASP A 205 -4.58 -12.59 -10.38
C ASP A 205 -4.05 -11.31 -9.72
N PHE A 206 -2.89 -11.41 -9.07
CA PHE A 206 -2.28 -10.30 -8.34
C PHE A 206 -1.84 -9.16 -9.25
N PHE A 207 -1.46 -9.44 -10.50
CA PHE A 207 -1.07 -8.39 -11.43
C PHE A 207 -2.28 -7.55 -11.83
N GLN A 208 -3.40 -8.19 -12.20
CA GLN A 208 -4.65 -7.49 -12.49
C GLN A 208 -5.11 -6.67 -11.28
N TYR A 209 -4.97 -7.20 -10.07
CA TYR A 209 -5.23 -6.44 -8.85
C TYR A 209 -4.36 -5.17 -8.77
N GLN A 210 -3.05 -5.25 -8.98
CA GLN A 210 -2.16 -4.10 -8.85
C GLN A 210 -2.41 -2.97 -9.86
N VAL A 211 -3.06 -3.26 -10.99
CA VAL A 211 -3.32 -2.29 -12.07
C VAL A 211 -4.81 -1.92 -12.20
N SER A 212 -5.65 -2.32 -11.23
CA SER A 212 -7.11 -2.08 -11.24
C SER A 212 -7.52 -0.68 -10.82
#